data_AF-A0A1V9WA11-F1
#
_entry.id   AF-A0A1V9WA11-F1
#
_cell.length_a   1.000
_cell.length_b   1.000
_cell.length_c   1.000
_cell.angle_alpha   90.00
_cell.angle_beta   90.00
_cell.angle_gamma   90.00
#
_symmetry.space_group_name_H-M   'P 1'
#
loop_
_entity.id
_entity.type
_entity.pdbx_description
1 polymer ?
#
loop_
_entity_poly.entity_id
_entity_poly.type
_entity_poly.pdbx_seq_one_letter_code
_entity_poly.pdbx_strand_id
1 'polypeptide(L)'
;MGHIETDLQRKVDALGLYVVDDVVYTEHLKVYEKVGVDVTHLKYYKWYGKRFVPYSKEYLISSTMKDLLKRDKEKYKQYNSSFLFD
;
A
#
# COMPACT_ATOMS: atom_id res chain seq x y z
N MET A 1 17.50 14.78 8.25
CA MET A 1 17.00 13.52 7.62
C MET A 1 16.08 12.70 8.54
N GLY A 2 16.31 12.64 9.87
CA GLY A 2 15.50 11.78 10.77
C GLY A 2 13.99 12.07 10.86
N HIS A 3 13.53 13.29 10.58
CA HIS A 3 12.10 13.61 10.65
C HIS A 3 11.26 12.94 9.56
N ILE A 4 11.80 12.79 8.34
CA ILE A 4 11.07 12.17 7.21
C ILE A 4 10.93 10.66 7.42
N GLU A 5 11.98 10.02 7.90
CA GLU A 5 11.99 8.59 8.17
C GLU A 5 11.07 8.24 9.34
N THR A 6 11.04 9.08 10.38
CA THR A 6 10.11 8.94 11.51
C THR A 6 8.65 9.14 11.10
N ASP A 7 8.36 10.11 10.22
CA ASP A 7 7.01 10.34 9.70
C ASP A 7 6.54 9.21 8.79
N LEU A 8 7.43 8.71 7.92
CA LEU A 8 7.15 7.57 7.06
C LEU A 8 6.82 6.31 7.87
N GLN A 9 7.65 5.99 8.87
CA GLN A 9 7.42 4.83 9.74
C GLN A 9 6.06 4.95 10.45
N ARG A 10 5.74 6.11 11.02
CA ARG A 10 4.43 6.36 11.63
C ARG A 10 3.26 6.12 10.68
N LYS A 11 3.39 6.51 9.41
CA LYS A 11 2.36 6.28 8.38
C LYS A 11 2.23 4.81 8.00
N VAL A 12 3.36 4.11 7.86
CA VAL A 12 3.39 2.66 7.63
C VAL A 12 2.69 1.92 8.76
N ASP A 13 3.02 2.26 10.00
CA ASP A 13 2.45 1.64 11.21
C ASP A 13 0.96 1.94 11.34
N ALA A 14 0.56 3.20 11.18
CA ALA A 14 -0.85 3.62 11.31
C ALA A 14 -1.76 2.98 10.26
N LEU A 15 -1.23 2.70 9.07
CA LEU A 15 -1.95 2.02 8.00
C LEU A 15 -1.86 0.49 8.09
N GLY A 16 -0.93 -0.05 8.88
CA GLY A 16 -0.64 -1.49 8.93
C GLY A 16 -0.12 -2.01 7.59
N LEU A 17 0.81 -1.30 6.96
CA LEU A 17 1.41 -1.73 5.70
C LEU A 17 2.55 -2.72 5.95
N TYR A 18 2.70 -3.67 5.04
CA TYR A 18 3.82 -4.60 4.99
C TYR A 18 4.86 -4.13 3.98
N VAL A 19 6.13 -4.47 4.20
CA VAL A 19 7.21 -4.21 3.24
C VAL A 19 7.15 -5.26 2.14
N VAL A 20 7.32 -4.84 0.90
CA VAL A 20 7.43 -5.76 -0.24
C VAL A 20 8.72 -6.55 -0.13
N ASP A 21 8.61 -7.87 -0.02
CA ASP A 21 9.73 -8.81 -0.13
C ASP A 21 9.82 -9.43 -1.54
N ASP A 22 10.84 -10.26 -1.76
CA ASP A 22 11.08 -10.90 -3.05
C ASP A 22 9.94 -11.81 -3.50
N VAL A 23 9.23 -12.44 -2.55
CA VAL A 23 8.09 -13.32 -2.83
C VAL A 23 6.92 -12.49 -3.33
N VAL A 24 6.51 -11.49 -2.57
CA VAL A 24 5.42 -10.56 -2.90
C VAL A 24 5.71 -9.84 -4.22
N TYR A 25 6.95 -9.38 -4.42
CA TYR A 25 7.35 -8.76 -5.67
C TYR A 25 7.20 -9.73 -6.85
N THR A 26 7.67 -10.96 -6.72
CA THR A 26 7.59 -11.96 -7.80
C THR A 26 6.15 -12.33 -8.13
N GLU A 27 5.31 -12.51 -7.11
CA GLU A 27 3.91 -12.93 -7.27
C GLU A 27 2.99 -11.80 -7.76
N HIS A 28 3.21 -10.57 -7.30
CA HIS A 28 2.25 -9.47 -7.50
C HIS A 28 2.77 -8.31 -8.33
N LEU A 29 4.07 -8.02 -8.33
CA LEU A 29 4.60 -6.81 -8.99
C LEU A 29 5.32 -7.10 -10.31
N LYS A 30 6.00 -8.24 -10.43
CA LYS A 30 6.78 -8.62 -11.62
C LYS A 30 5.95 -8.67 -12.91
N VAL A 31 4.65 -8.97 -12.81
CA VAL A 31 3.74 -8.96 -13.96
C VAL A 31 3.55 -7.55 -14.55
N TYR A 32 3.57 -6.53 -13.71
CA TYR A 32 3.42 -5.13 -14.12
C TYR A 32 4.66 -4.60 -14.84
N GLU A 33 5.86 -4.97 -14.38
CA GLU A 33 7.11 -4.63 -15.09
C GLU A 33 7.18 -5.23 -16.49
N LYS A 34 6.71 -6.48 -16.65
CA LYS A 34 6.66 -7.13 -17.97
C LYS A 34 5.80 -6.38 -18.98
N VAL A 35 4.83 -5.59 -18.52
CA VAL A 35 3.98 -4.75 -19.36
C VAL A 35 4.39 -3.28 -19.34
N GLY A 36 5.60 -2.97 -18.85
CA GLY A 36 6.22 -1.64 -18.91
C GLY A 36 5.84 -0.69 -17.78
N VAL A 37 5.22 -1.18 -16.69
CA VAL A 37 4.93 -0.37 -15.50
C VAL A 37 6.13 -0.40 -14.56
N ASP A 38 6.64 0.78 -14.20
CA ASP A 38 7.64 0.90 -13.14
C ASP A 38 7.03 0.53 -11.79
N VAL A 39 7.58 -0.49 -11.13
CA VAL A 39 7.18 -0.90 -9.77
C VAL A 39 8.28 -0.67 -8.74
N THR A 40 9.44 -0.13 -9.14
CA THR A 40 10.61 0.01 -8.26
C THR A 40 10.34 0.88 -7.03
N HIS A 41 9.42 1.83 -7.17
CA HIS A 41 8.97 2.74 -6.13
C HIS A 41 7.92 2.14 -5.18
N LEU A 42 7.33 0.98 -5.51
CA LEU A 42 6.34 0.29 -4.69
C LEU A 42 7.04 -0.52 -3.59
N LYS A 43 7.21 0.09 -2.43
CA LYS A 43 7.95 -0.49 -1.29
C LYS A 43 7.08 -1.12 -0.22
N TYR A 44 5.79 -0.76 -0.20
CA TYR A 44 4.86 -1.23 0.82
C TYR A 44 3.59 -1.80 0.16
N TYR A 45 2.84 -2.60 0.89
CA TYR A 45 1.55 -3.11 0.44
C TYR A 45 0.60 -3.35 1.60
N LYS A 46 -0.69 -3.47 1.27
CA LYS A 46 -1.72 -3.96 2.19
C LYS A 46 -2.76 -4.75 1.43
N TRP A 47 -3.26 -5.79 2.07
CA TRP A 47 -4.42 -6.55 1.60
C TRP A 47 -5.71 -5.93 2.11
N TYR A 48 -6.65 -5.70 1.21
CA TYR A 48 -8.03 -5.36 1.55
C TYR A 48 -8.91 -6.51 1.07
N GLY A 49 -9.26 -7.41 1.98
CA GLY A 49 -9.83 -8.71 1.62
C GLY A 49 -8.85 -9.48 0.73
N LYS A 50 -9.31 -9.92 -0.45
CA LYS A 50 -8.49 -10.63 -1.45
C LYS A 50 -7.73 -9.70 -2.40
N ARG A 51 -7.74 -8.38 -2.18
CA ARG A 51 -7.14 -7.41 -3.11
C ARG A 51 -5.78 -6.92 -2.63
N PHE A 52 -4.75 -7.20 -3.43
CA PHE A 52 -3.40 -6.67 -3.25
C PHE A 52 -3.38 -5.19 -3.64
N VAL A 53 -2.90 -4.34 -2.75
CA VAL A 53 -2.77 -2.90 -3.02
C VAL A 53 -1.37 -2.44 -2.66
N PRO A 54 -0.52 -2.14 -3.66
CA PRO A 54 0.81 -1.61 -3.41
C PRO A 54 0.78 -0.10 -3.12
N TYR A 55 1.81 0.35 -2.41
CA TYR A 55 2.02 1.73 -1.96
C TYR A 55 3.45 2.15 -2.26
N SER A 56 3.59 3.33 -2.87
CA SER A 56 4.90 3.93 -3.08
C SER A 56 5.38 4.70 -1.86
N LYS A 57 6.71 4.78 -1.69
CA LYS A 57 7.30 5.58 -0.61
C LYS A 57 6.96 7.06 -0.80
N GLU A 58 7.00 7.54 -2.02
CA GLU A 58 6.74 8.92 -2.43
C GLU A 58 5.29 9.31 -2.13
N TYR A 59 4.34 8.37 -2.36
CA TYR A 59 2.93 8.57 -2.04
C TYR A 59 2.71 8.74 -0.54
N LEU A 60 3.37 7.93 0.29
CA LEU A 60 3.27 8.04 1.75
C LEU A 60 3.90 9.34 2.25
N ILE A 61 5.05 9.74 1.72
CA ILE A 61 5.73 10.98 2.13
C ILE A 61 4.89 12.20 1.73
N SER A 62 4.38 12.24 0.50
CA SER A 62 3.62 13.39 -0.04
C SER A 62 2.21 13.53 0.52
N SER A 63 1.62 12.45 1.05
CA SER A 63 0.26 12.47 1.60
C SER A 63 0.25 12.86 3.08
N THR A 64 -0.82 13.53 3.51
CA THR A 64 -1.07 13.75 4.95
C THR A 64 -1.58 12.46 5.59
N MET A 65 -1.33 12.28 6.90
CA MET A 65 -1.87 11.14 7.65
C MET A 65 -3.41 11.05 7.54
N LYS A 66 -4.10 12.21 7.60
CA LYS A 66 -5.56 12.28 7.52
C LYS A 66 -6.08 11.74 6.19
N ASP A 67 -5.45 12.12 5.08
CA ASP A 67 -5.85 11.65 3.75
C ASP A 67 -5.56 10.17 3.55
N LEU A 68 -4.44 9.69 4.09
CA LEU A 68 -4.08 8.28 4.08
C LEU A 68 -5.13 7.43 4.80
N LEU A 69 -5.51 7.81 6.03
CA LEU A 69 -6.51 7.09 6.82
C LEU A 69 -7.91 7.14 6.18
N LYS A 70 -8.27 8.28 5.57
CA LYS A 70 -9.54 8.39 4.84
C LYS A 70 -9.59 7.40 3.68
N ARG A 71 -8.55 7.36 2.84
CA ARG A 71 -8.46 6.44 1.70
C ARG A 71 -8.38 4.98 2.14
N ASP A 72 -7.69 4.69 3.25
CA ASP A 72 -7.64 3.34 3.83
C ASP A 72 -9.04 2.83 4.18
N LYS A 73 -9.85 3.67 4.86
CA LYS A 73 -11.24 3.36 5.20
C LYS A 73 -12.13 3.19 3.96
N GLU A 74 -11.93 4.01 2.93
CA GLU A 74 -12.65 3.89 1.66
C GLU A 74 -12.33 2.58 0.95
N LYS A 75 -11.03 2.20 0.86
CA LYS A 75 -10.59 0.92 0.30
C LYS A 75 -11.11 -0.27 1.10
N TYR A 76 -11.09 -0.18 2.43
CA TYR A 76 -11.66 -1.21 3.30
C TYR A 76 -13.15 -1.41 3.00
N LYS A 77 -13.93 -0.33 2.90
CA LYS A 77 -15.36 -0.44 2.54
C LYS A 77 -15.55 -1.02 1.15
N GLN A 78 -14.80 -0.53 0.16
CA GLN A 78 -14.95 -0.95 -1.23
C GLN A 78 -14.61 -2.43 -1.45
N TYR A 79 -13.57 -2.93 -0.79
CA TYR A 79 -13.05 -4.28 -1.03
C TYR A 79 -13.46 -5.31 0.01
N ASN A 80 -13.98 -4.89 1.17
CA ASN A 80 -14.63 -5.81 2.12
C ASN A 80 -16.15 -5.83 2.00
N SER A 81 -16.81 -4.93 1.26
CA SER A 81 -18.27 -5.03 1.04
C SER A 81 -18.67 -6.20 0.16
N SER A 82 -17.72 -6.92 -0.45
CA SER A 82 -17.97 -8.21 -1.09
C SER A 82 -18.37 -9.30 -0.09
N PHE A 83 -18.27 -9.06 1.21
CA PHE A 83 -18.69 -9.97 2.28
C PHE A 83 -20.17 -9.80 2.71
N LEU A 84 -20.91 -8.84 2.12
CA LEU A 84 -22.31 -8.55 2.48
C LEU A 84 -23.33 -9.30 1.60
N PHE A 85 -22.89 -10.21 0.74
CA PHE A 85 -23.75 -10.99 -0.17
C PHE A 85 -23.43 -12.50 -0.21
N ASP A 86 -22.64 -13.03 0.74
CA ASP A 86 -22.44 -14.47 0.93
C ASP A 86 -23.27 -14.98 2.13
#